data_AF-P73963-F1
#
_entry.id   AF-P73963-F1
#
_cell.length_a   1.000
_cell.length_b   1.000
_cell.length_c   1.000
_cell.angle_alpha   90.00
_cell.angle_beta   90.00
_cell.angle_gamma   90.00
#
_symmetry.space_group_name_H-M   'P 1'
#
loop_
_entity.id
_entity.type
_entity.pdbx_description
1 polymer ?
#
loop_
_entity_poly.entity_id
_entity_poly.type
_entity_poly.pdbx_seq_one_letter_code
_entity_poly.pdbx_strand_id
1 'polypeptide(L)'
;MAGLAWAKDYHRQWVKMNYIMSNGLSPTPINAPGWLNSGVASLLVNGHVPQGLELTNQNLAGLVFPHGDLSQVALIGCDLRFANLEGADLTDANLIAASLHKSNLRRANLCRATLNRCNLSEADLTESDANEALFCQAVFTEVEAHGLRLYRAKVSQAQLMGAHLHQAYAPEADFSAVAAIAVDLRWANLRKTNFRGADLRYGNFRGANLTQADFTGANLKGANLRGANLVGTNLQRADLSDVTW
;
A
#
# COMPACT_ATOMS: atom_id res chain seq x y z
N MET A 1 -0.27 -23.93 -10.25
CA MET A 1 0.59 -25.03 -9.73
C MET A 1 2.08 -24.65 -9.65
N ALA A 2 2.60 -23.66 -10.39
CA ALA A 2 4.01 -23.26 -10.32
C ALA A 2 4.41 -22.38 -9.10
N GLY A 3 3.47 -21.68 -8.45
CA GLY A 3 3.78 -20.77 -7.33
C GLY A 3 4.18 -21.47 -6.01
N LEU A 4 3.74 -22.71 -5.78
CA LEU A 4 4.01 -23.46 -4.55
C LEU A 4 5.38 -24.14 -4.53
N ALA A 5 5.98 -24.41 -5.69
CA ALA A 5 7.32 -24.98 -5.78
C ALA A 5 8.39 -23.94 -5.39
N TRP A 6 8.21 -22.70 -5.85
CA TRP A 6 9.12 -21.60 -5.56
C TRP A 6 9.13 -21.22 -4.07
N ALA A 7 7.95 -21.13 -3.43
CA ALA A 7 7.86 -20.84 -2.00
C ALA A 7 8.49 -21.92 -1.10
N LYS A 8 8.39 -23.20 -1.48
CA LYS A 8 9.00 -24.32 -0.73
C LYS A 8 10.52 -24.35 -0.85
N ASP A 9 11.06 -23.99 -2.01
CA ASP A 9 12.51 -23.89 -2.21
C ASP A 9 13.07 -22.63 -1.56
N TYR A 10 12.34 -21.51 -1.58
CA TYR A 10 12.68 -20.30 -0.84
C TYR A 10 12.71 -20.56 0.67
N HIS A 11 11.67 -21.19 1.24
CA HIS A 11 11.66 -21.53 2.67
C HIS A 11 12.81 -22.47 3.05
N ARG A 12 13.11 -23.48 2.23
CA ARG A 12 14.27 -24.38 2.47
C ARG A 12 15.61 -23.64 2.41
N GLN A 13 15.79 -22.76 1.44
CA GLN A 13 17.02 -21.96 1.31
C GLN A 13 17.14 -20.93 2.43
N TRP A 14 16.02 -20.33 2.87
CA TRP A 14 15.95 -19.38 3.98
C TRP A 14 16.24 -20.04 5.33
N VAL A 15 15.67 -21.21 5.61
CA VAL A 15 15.97 -21.99 6.83
C VAL A 15 17.44 -22.40 6.86
N LYS A 16 17.99 -22.85 5.72
CA LYS A 16 19.40 -23.21 5.59
C LYS A 16 20.31 -22.00 5.79
N MET A 17 19.91 -20.81 5.31
CA MET A 17 20.68 -19.59 5.48
C MET A 17 20.62 -19.03 6.91
N ASN A 18 19.45 -19.04 7.56
CA ASN A 18 19.32 -18.67 8.97
C ASN A 18 20.15 -19.58 9.88
N TYR A 19 20.22 -20.87 9.57
CA TYR A 19 21.11 -21.79 10.27
C TYR A 19 22.60 -21.43 10.07
N ILE A 20 23.00 -21.03 8.86
CA ILE A 20 24.39 -20.62 8.58
C ILE A 20 24.75 -19.32 9.32
N MET A 21 23.87 -18.32 9.28
CA MET A 21 24.11 -17.01 9.89
C MET A 21 24.03 -17.03 11.43
N SER A 22 23.09 -17.80 12.01
CA SER A 22 23.00 -17.97 13.48
C SER A 22 24.22 -18.69 14.08
N ASN A 23 24.99 -19.39 13.26
CA ASN A 23 26.23 -20.05 13.65
C ASN A 23 27.50 -19.26 13.26
N GLY A 24 27.37 -17.99 12.84
CA GLY A 24 28.50 -17.13 12.52
C GLY A 24 29.30 -17.55 11.28
N LEU A 25 28.73 -18.40 10.42
CA LEU A 25 29.39 -18.87 9.19
C LEU A 25 29.07 -17.90 8.05
N SER A 26 30.10 -17.42 7.35
CA SER A 26 29.92 -16.67 6.10
C SER A 26 29.52 -17.63 4.97
N PRO A 27 28.41 -17.40 4.24
CA PRO A 27 28.06 -18.25 3.11
C PRO A 27 29.14 -18.16 2.02
N THR A 28 29.66 -19.31 1.57
CA THR A 28 30.65 -19.33 0.49
C THR A 28 29.99 -19.07 -0.87
N PRO A 29 30.68 -18.41 -1.82
CA PRO A 29 30.08 -17.95 -3.09
C PRO A 29 29.48 -19.05 -3.98
N ILE A 30 29.92 -20.29 -3.79
CA ILE A 30 29.62 -21.42 -4.69
C ILE A 30 28.23 -22.04 -4.45
N ASN A 31 27.60 -21.80 -3.30
CA ASN A 31 26.27 -22.35 -2.94
C ASN A 31 25.21 -21.28 -2.66
N ALA A 32 25.50 -20.02 -2.97
CA ALA A 32 24.59 -18.91 -2.75
C ALA A 32 23.61 -18.79 -3.94
N PRO A 33 22.28 -18.89 -3.74
CA PRO A 33 21.31 -18.64 -4.81
C PRO A 33 21.51 -17.23 -5.40
N GLY A 34 21.28 -17.05 -6.70
CA GLY A 34 21.71 -15.87 -7.48
C GLY A 34 21.27 -14.50 -6.96
N TRP A 35 20.31 -14.42 -6.04
CA TRP A 35 19.90 -13.20 -5.34
C TRP A 35 20.87 -12.74 -4.24
N LEU A 36 21.81 -13.58 -3.79
CA LEU A 36 22.86 -13.18 -2.84
C LEU A 36 23.90 -12.23 -3.43
N ASN A 37 23.99 -12.10 -4.75
CA ASN A 37 25.07 -11.36 -5.39
C ASN A 37 24.79 -9.85 -5.63
N SER A 38 23.67 -9.30 -5.12
CA SER A 38 23.35 -7.88 -5.35
C SER A 38 22.39 -7.32 -4.30
N GLY A 39 22.88 -6.59 -3.30
CA GLY A 39 22.06 -5.79 -2.36
C GLY A 39 21.18 -6.57 -1.36
N VAL A 40 20.52 -7.65 -1.77
CA VAL A 40 19.62 -8.49 -0.97
C VAL A 40 20.35 -9.19 0.17
N ALA A 41 21.62 -9.56 -0.02
CA ALA A 41 22.43 -10.15 1.05
C ALA A 41 22.64 -9.18 2.23
N SER A 42 22.63 -7.86 1.97
CA SER A 42 22.73 -6.85 3.03
C SER A 42 21.42 -6.70 3.83
N LEU A 43 20.26 -7.00 3.23
CA LEU A 43 18.97 -7.04 3.93
C LEU A 43 18.95 -8.13 5.03
N LEU A 44 19.73 -9.19 4.86
CA LEU A 44 19.73 -10.34 5.76
C LEU A 44 20.66 -10.19 6.98
N VAL A 45 21.42 -9.10 7.08
CA VAL A 45 22.34 -8.89 8.20
C VAL A 45 21.55 -8.39 9.41
N ASN A 46 21.23 -9.30 10.33
CA ASN A 46 20.63 -9.02 11.64
C ASN A 46 19.28 -8.26 11.63
N GLY A 47 18.48 -8.39 10.56
CA GLY A 47 17.15 -7.77 10.46
C GLY A 47 17.18 -6.24 10.34
N HIS A 48 18.36 -5.65 10.10
CA HIS A 48 18.54 -4.22 9.94
C HIS A 48 19.06 -3.94 8.54
N VAL A 49 18.44 -2.99 7.85
CA VAL A 49 18.96 -2.47 6.59
C VAL A 49 19.84 -1.27 6.88
N PRO A 50 21.08 -1.21 6.36
CA PRO A 50 21.93 -0.03 6.51
C PRO A 50 21.22 1.22 5.98
N GLN A 51 21.23 2.31 6.75
CA GLN A 51 20.71 3.59 6.27
C GLN A 51 21.38 3.97 4.94
N GLY A 52 20.57 4.38 3.96
CA GLY A 52 21.05 4.73 2.63
C GLY A 52 21.35 3.53 1.72
N LEU A 53 20.91 2.31 2.06
CA LEU A 53 20.98 1.19 1.13
C LEU A 53 20.14 1.50 -0.12
N GLU A 54 20.80 1.53 -1.27
CA GLU A 54 20.17 1.69 -2.57
C GLU A 54 19.92 0.33 -3.21
N LEU A 55 18.64 -0.04 -3.32
CA LEU A 55 18.17 -1.25 -4.01
C LEU A 55 17.42 -0.91 -5.30
N THR A 56 17.59 0.30 -5.82
CA THR A 56 16.93 0.80 -7.02
C THR A 56 16.95 -0.23 -8.16
N ASN A 57 15.78 -0.50 -8.75
CA ASN A 57 15.54 -1.42 -9.86
C ASN A 57 15.91 -2.89 -9.60
N GLN A 58 16.10 -3.31 -8.35
CA GLN A 58 16.39 -4.71 -8.04
C GLN A 58 15.15 -5.61 -8.12
N ASN A 59 15.36 -6.88 -8.47
CA ASN A 59 14.34 -7.91 -8.39
C ASN A 59 14.31 -8.53 -6.98
N LEU A 60 13.27 -8.19 -6.23
CA LEU A 60 12.99 -8.62 -4.87
C LEU A 60 11.65 -9.36 -4.81
N ALA A 61 11.20 -9.95 -5.93
CA ALA A 61 9.91 -10.61 -5.99
C ALA A 61 9.84 -11.76 -4.98
N GLY A 62 8.78 -11.75 -4.18
CA GLY A 62 8.53 -12.66 -3.08
C GLY A 62 9.59 -12.63 -1.97
N LEU A 63 10.31 -11.51 -1.82
CA LEU A 63 11.09 -11.20 -0.64
C LEU A 63 10.28 -11.47 0.62
N VAL A 64 10.82 -12.26 1.54
CA VAL A 64 10.20 -12.50 2.85
C VAL A 64 11.01 -11.73 3.89
N PHE A 65 10.45 -10.61 4.35
CA PHE A 65 11.06 -9.72 5.33
C PHE A 65 10.01 -9.15 6.30
N PRO A 66 9.21 -10.00 6.97
CA PRO A 66 8.21 -9.55 7.92
C PRO A 66 8.90 -8.92 9.13
N HIS A 67 8.31 -7.86 9.66
CA HIS A 67 8.82 -7.08 10.81
C HIS A 67 10.24 -6.52 10.61
N GLY A 68 10.76 -6.55 9.39
CA GLY A 68 12.09 -6.05 9.08
C GLY A 68 12.10 -4.53 8.99
N ASP A 69 13.25 -3.94 9.32
CA ASP A 69 13.47 -2.51 9.17
C ASP A 69 13.92 -2.20 7.74
N LEU A 70 12.99 -1.66 6.94
CA LEU A 70 13.21 -1.09 5.61
C LEU A 70 13.04 0.44 5.64
N SER A 71 13.16 1.07 6.82
CA SER A 71 12.98 2.51 6.95
C SER A 71 14.04 3.26 6.17
N GLN A 72 13.63 4.33 5.49
CA GLN A 72 14.50 5.19 4.66
C GLN A 72 15.22 4.49 3.50
N VAL A 73 14.90 3.23 3.19
CA VAL A 73 15.54 2.49 2.09
C VAL A 73 15.06 3.00 0.74
N ALA A 74 15.98 3.08 -0.22
CA ALA A 74 15.65 3.39 -1.61
C ALA A 74 15.31 2.10 -2.37
N LEU A 75 14.01 1.87 -2.57
CA LEU A 75 13.39 0.77 -3.32
C LEU A 75 12.79 1.24 -4.65
N ILE A 76 13.35 2.30 -5.24
CA ILE A 76 12.82 2.94 -6.45
C ILE A 76 12.82 1.91 -7.58
N GLY A 77 11.65 1.70 -8.22
CA GLY A 77 11.53 0.79 -9.36
C GLY A 77 11.77 -0.69 -9.03
N CYS A 78 11.89 -1.08 -7.77
CA CYS A 78 12.07 -2.48 -7.38
C CYS A 78 10.87 -3.34 -7.78
N ASP A 79 11.14 -4.59 -8.12
CA ASP A 79 10.11 -5.62 -8.21
C ASP A 79 9.95 -6.27 -6.83
N LEU A 80 8.90 -5.91 -6.09
CA LEU A 80 8.52 -6.47 -4.78
C LEU A 80 7.21 -7.28 -4.90
N ARG A 81 6.87 -7.76 -6.10
CA ARG A 81 5.64 -8.53 -6.31
C ARG A 81 5.64 -9.76 -5.43
N PHE A 82 4.50 -10.09 -4.83
CA PHE A 82 4.35 -11.23 -3.93
C PHE A 82 5.22 -11.19 -2.66
N ALA A 83 5.91 -10.07 -2.37
CA ALA A 83 6.73 -9.95 -1.17
C ALA A 83 5.88 -10.08 0.10
N ASN A 84 6.45 -10.69 1.14
CA ASN A 84 5.89 -10.69 2.48
C ASN A 84 6.64 -9.67 3.34
N LEU A 85 6.01 -8.52 3.52
CA LEU A 85 6.46 -7.36 4.31
C LEU A 85 5.50 -7.11 5.48
N GLU A 86 4.83 -8.16 5.97
CA GLU A 86 3.91 -8.05 7.11
C GLU A 86 4.60 -7.40 8.31
N GLY A 87 4.02 -6.32 8.81
CA GLY A 87 4.53 -5.57 9.94
C GLY A 87 5.91 -4.95 9.73
N ALA A 88 6.44 -4.92 8.51
CA ALA A 88 7.73 -4.28 8.22
C ALA A 88 7.66 -2.77 8.46
N ASP A 89 8.79 -2.18 8.87
CA ASP A 89 8.93 -0.73 8.94
C ASP A 89 9.44 -0.21 7.60
N LEU A 90 8.61 0.56 6.91
CA LEU A 90 8.89 1.25 5.65
C LEU A 90 8.81 2.77 5.85
N THR A 91 8.95 3.25 7.09
CA THR A 91 8.89 4.68 7.41
C THR A 91 9.91 5.45 6.57
N ASP A 92 9.48 6.53 5.93
CA ASP A 92 10.31 7.36 5.04
C ASP A 92 10.98 6.59 3.87
N ALA A 93 10.60 5.33 3.60
CA ALA A 93 11.15 4.56 2.48
C ALA A 93 10.72 5.13 1.13
N ASN A 94 11.57 4.99 0.12
CA ASN A 94 11.31 5.47 -1.23
C ASN A 94 10.98 4.30 -2.16
N LEU A 95 9.70 4.09 -2.44
CA LEU A 95 9.15 3.05 -3.30
C LEU A 95 8.57 3.62 -4.61
N ILE A 96 9.09 4.76 -5.09
CA ILE A 96 8.63 5.37 -6.34
C ILE A 96 8.71 4.34 -7.46
N ALA A 97 7.60 4.16 -8.19
CA ALA A 97 7.48 3.23 -9.31
C ALA A 97 7.81 1.76 -8.99
N ALA A 98 7.87 1.38 -7.70
CA ALA A 98 8.05 -0.01 -7.31
C ALA A 98 6.79 -0.84 -7.62
N SER A 99 6.97 -2.13 -7.88
CA SER A 99 5.88 -3.08 -8.09
C SER A 99 5.67 -3.91 -6.83
N LEU A 100 4.60 -3.63 -6.10
CA LEU A 100 4.15 -4.34 -4.89
C LEU A 100 2.89 -5.18 -5.18
N HIS A 101 2.63 -5.49 -6.45
CA HIS A 101 1.45 -6.26 -6.84
C HIS A 101 1.40 -7.59 -6.08
N LYS A 102 0.25 -7.87 -5.45
CA LYS A 102 0.03 -9.07 -4.62
C LYS A 102 0.99 -9.25 -3.44
N SER A 103 1.66 -8.19 -2.98
CA SER A 103 2.47 -8.27 -1.77
C SER A 103 1.60 -8.26 -0.51
N ASN A 104 2.07 -8.91 0.55
CA ASN A 104 1.53 -8.78 1.90
C ASN A 104 2.24 -7.63 2.62
N LEU A 105 1.52 -6.55 2.90
CA LEU A 105 1.96 -5.38 3.67
C LEU A 105 1.12 -5.23 4.95
N ARG A 106 0.39 -6.27 5.38
CA ARG A 106 -0.51 -6.18 6.54
C ARG A 106 0.24 -5.59 7.73
N ARG A 107 -0.37 -4.61 8.40
CA ARG A 107 0.18 -3.95 9.59
C ARG A 107 1.56 -3.31 9.40
N ALA A 108 2.02 -3.13 8.16
CA ALA A 108 3.29 -2.45 7.88
C ALA A 108 3.19 -0.97 8.26
N ASN A 109 4.34 -0.38 8.58
CA ASN A 109 4.45 1.05 8.83
C ASN A 109 5.00 1.75 7.58
N LEU A 110 4.14 2.42 6.83
CA LEU A 110 4.41 3.21 5.63
C LEU A 110 4.40 4.72 5.93
N CYS A 111 4.50 5.14 7.21
CA CYS A 111 4.45 6.55 7.57
C CYS A 111 5.45 7.37 6.74
N ARG A 112 4.96 8.43 6.08
CA ARG A 112 5.76 9.32 5.22
C ARG A 112 6.52 8.65 4.06
N ALA A 113 6.26 7.37 3.78
CA ALA A 113 6.86 6.67 2.67
C ALA A 113 6.43 7.30 1.33
N THR A 114 7.33 7.28 0.34
CA THR A 114 7.03 7.77 -1.01
C THR A 114 6.76 6.61 -1.95
N LEU A 115 5.49 6.42 -2.30
CA LEU A 115 4.94 5.36 -3.15
C LEU A 115 4.32 5.91 -4.45
N ASN A 116 4.75 7.10 -4.89
CA ASN A 116 4.24 7.69 -6.12
C ASN A 116 4.45 6.74 -7.30
N ARG A 117 3.41 6.57 -8.14
CA ARG A 117 3.40 5.71 -9.33
C ARG A 117 3.70 4.22 -9.05
N CYS A 118 3.64 3.77 -7.81
CA CYS A 118 3.83 2.35 -7.51
C CYS A 118 2.61 1.52 -7.98
N ASN A 119 2.83 0.22 -8.12
CA ASN A 119 1.75 -0.74 -8.37
C ASN A 119 1.47 -1.56 -7.11
N LEU A 120 0.36 -1.29 -6.43
CA LEU A 120 -0.17 -2.01 -5.26
C LEU A 120 -1.41 -2.85 -5.61
N SER A 121 -1.66 -3.11 -6.90
CA SER A 121 -2.85 -3.87 -7.33
C SER A 121 -2.90 -5.21 -6.62
N GLU A 122 -4.06 -5.56 -6.05
CA GLU A 122 -4.28 -6.80 -5.31
C GLU A 122 -3.32 -7.03 -4.11
N ALA A 123 -2.63 -6.00 -3.61
CA ALA A 123 -1.83 -6.08 -2.39
C ALA A 123 -2.72 -6.09 -1.14
N ASP A 124 -2.22 -6.63 -0.03
CA ASP A 124 -2.88 -6.57 1.27
C ASP A 124 -2.19 -5.55 2.18
N LEU A 125 -2.87 -4.43 2.41
CA LEU A 125 -2.50 -3.30 3.25
C LEU A 125 -3.35 -3.24 4.54
N THR A 126 -4.08 -4.30 4.88
CA THR A 126 -4.96 -4.35 6.05
C THR A 126 -4.24 -3.89 7.31
N GLU A 127 -4.86 -2.96 8.04
CA GLU A 127 -4.37 -2.38 9.31
C GLU A 127 -2.99 -1.71 9.24
N SER A 128 -2.48 -1.40 8.05
CA SER A 128 -1.20 -0.70 7.89
C SER A 128 -1.32 0.77 8.28
N ASP A 129 -0.19 1.39 8.60
CA ASP A 129 -0.12 2.82 8.85
C ASP A 129 0.56 3.54 7.69
N ALA A 130 -0.19 4.28 6.87
CA ALA A 130 0.33 5.08 5.77
C ALA A 130 0.02 6.57 5.98
N ASN A 131 0.03 7.03 7.23
CA ASN A 131 -0.12 8.45 7.55
C ASN A 131 0.96 9.27 6.85
N GLU A 132 0.54 10.38 6.24
CA GLU A 132 1.41 11.32 5.51
C GLU A 132 2.19 10.70 4.32
N ALA A 133 1.87 9.47 3.92
CA ALA A 133 2.49 8.82 2.78
C ALA A 133 2.05 9.45 1.45
N LEU A 134 2.90 9.30 0.43
CA LEU A 134 2.67 9.85 -0.91
C LEU A 134 2.40 8.73 -1.91
N PHE A 135 1.20 8.67 -2.45
CA PHE A 135 0.71 7.68 -3.41
C PHE A 135 0.20 8.33 -4.70
N CYS A 136 0.71 9.50 -5.07
CA CYS A 136 0.25 10.19 -6.27
C CYS A 136 0.44 9.30 -7.50
N GLN A 137 -0.64 9.12 -8.29
CA GLN A 137 -0.65 8.27 -9.49
C GLN A 137 -0.34 6.78 -9.23
N ALA A 138 -0.44 6.30 -7.98
CA ALA A 138 -0.29 4.88 -7.66
C ALA A 138 -1.50 4.05 -8.13
N VAL A 139 -1.32 2.74 -8.25
CA VAL A 139 -2.38 1.79 -8.62
C VAL A 139 -2.73 0.93 -7.41
N PHE A 140 -3.96 1.05 -6.91
CA PHE A 140 -4.57 0.31 -5.80
C PHE A 140 -5.74 -0.58 -6.28
N THR A 141 -5.81 -0.91 -7.57
CA THR A 141 -6.91 -1.72 -8.11
C THR A 141 -7.07 -3.01 -7.32
N GLU A 142 -8.28 -3.27 -6.80
CA GLU A 142 -8.61 -4.45 -5.98
C GLU A 142 -7.70 -4.65 -4.76
N VAL A 143 -7.15 -3.58 -4.19
CA VAL A 143 -6.36 -3.66 -2.95
C VAL A 143 -7.24 -4.03 -1.76
N GLU A 144 -6.71 -4.85 -0.85
CA GLU A 144 -7.30 -5.07 0.47
C GLU A 144 -6.69 -4.09 1.47
N ALA A 145 -7.45 -3.10 1.94
CA ALA A 145 -6.95 -2.00 2.76
C ALA A 145 -7.91 -1.67 3.93
N HIS A 146 -8.56 -2.71 4.46
CA HIS A 146 -9.41 -2.58 5.63
C HIS A 146 -8.64 -1.96 6.81
N GLY A 147 -9.19 -0.89 7.40
CA GLY A 147 -8.58 -0.24 8.56
C GLY A 147 -7.27 0.51 8.27
N LEU A 148 -6.89 0.69 7.00
CA LEU A 148 -5.70 1.43 6.60
C LEU A 148 -5.74 2.87 7.13
N ARG A 149 -4.63 3.34 7.71
CA ARG A 149 -4.47 4.73 8.15
C ARG A 149 -3.83 5.57 7.05
N LEU A 150 -4.45 6.69 6.72
CA LEU A 150 -4.11 7.60 5.63
C LEU A 150 -4.23 9.06 6.07
N TYR A 151 -4.06 9.37 7.36
CA TYR A 151 -4.14 10.74 7.85
C TYR A 151 -3.20 11.63 7.05
N ARG A 152 -3.74 12.68 6.41
CA ARG A 152 -2.99 13.62 5.55
C ARG A 152 -2.20 12.97 4.40
N ALA A 153 -2.46 11.71 4.07
CA ALA A 153 -1.83 11.03 2.94
C ALA A 153 -2.23 11.67 1.61
N LYS A 154 -1.34 11.60 0.62
CA LYS A 154 -1.57 12.13 -0.73
C LYS A 154 -1.84 10.98 -1.69
N VAL A 155 -3.08 10.79 -2.09
CA VAL A 155 -3.55 9.70 -2.97
C VAL A 155 -4.08 10.26 -4.31
N SER A 156 -3.76 11.53 -4.62
CA SER A 156 -4.32 12.22 -5.78
C SER A 156 -3.98 11.53 -7.10
N GLN A 157 -4.92 11.48 -8.03
CA GLN A 157 -4.78 10.85 -9.35
C GLN A 157 -4.47 9.34 -9.32
N ALA A 158 -4.61 8.67 -8.16
CA ALA A 158 -4.44 7.23 -8.06
C ALA A 158 -5.63 6.46 -8.67
N GLN A 159 -5.38 5.19 -9.01
CA GLN A 159 -6.40 4.26 -9.48
C GLN A 159 -6.81 3.35 -8.31
N LEU A 160 -8.07 3.39 -7.89
CA LEU A 160 -8.61 2.61 -6.77
C LEU A 160 -9.86 1.82 -7.17
N MET A 161 -9.95 1.39 -8.44
CA MET A 161 -11.10 0.62 -8.91
C MET A 161 -11.25 -0.66 -8.08
N GLY A 162 -12.43 -0.86 -7.49
CA GLY A 162 -12.73 -2.01 -6.63
C GLY A 162 -11.93 -2.08 -5.33
N ALA A 163 -11.19 -1.03 -4.94
CA ALA A 163 -10.39 -1.06 -3.72
C ALA A 163 -11.25 -1.20 -2.45
N HIS A 164 -10.80 -2.03 -1.50
CA HIS A 164 -11.49 -2.28 -0.23
C HIS A 164 -10.88 -1.47 0.91
N LEU A 165 -11.41 -0.27 1.16
CA LEU A 165 -10.99 0.67 2.22
C LEU A 165 -12.02 0.81 3.35
N HIS A 166 -12.84 -0.21 3.60
CA HIS A 166 -13.83 -0.14 4.67
C HIS A 166 -13.15 0.00 6.04
N GLN A 167 -13.72 0.84 6.91
CA GLN A 167 -13.15 1.27 8.21
C GLN A 167 -11.79 1.99 8.12
N ALA A 168 -11.34 2.42 6.94
CA ALA A 168 -10.12 3.22 6.82
C ALA A 168 -10.19 4.53 7.62
N TYR A 169 -9.03 4.99 8.10
CA TYR A 169 -8.87 6.27 8.79
C TYR A 169 -8.11 7.25 7.88
N ALA A 170 -8.82 8.09 7.14
CA ALA A 170 -8.23 9.01 6.16
C ALA A 170 -8.64 10.48 6.35
N PRO A 171 -8.69 11.04 7.57
CA PRO A 171 -9.00 12.45 7.73
C PRO A 171 -7.92 13.32 7.08
N GLU A 172 -8.36 14.41 6.43
CA GLU A 172 -7.48 15.38 5.75
C GLU A 172 -6.62 14.78 4.62
N ALA A 173 -6.91 13.54 4.21
CA ALA A 173 -6.27 12.90 3.06
C ALA A 173 -6.69 13.56 1.74
N ASP A 174 -5.86 13.41 0.72
CA ASP A 174 -6.06 13.97 -0.60
C ASP A 174 -6.33 12.88 -1.64
N PHE A 175 -7.61 12.64 -1.93
CA PHE A 175 -8.12 11.76 -2.97
C PHE A 175 -8.60 12.57 -4.19
N SER A 176 -8.05 13.76 -4.44
CA SER A 176 -8.47 14.54 -5.60
C SER A 176 -8.14 13.83 -6.92
N ALA A 177 -9.09 13.90 -7.86
CA ALA A 177 -8.99 13.32 -9.19
C ALA A 177 -8.65 11.81 -9.23
N VAL A 178 -8.98 11.05 -8.18
CA VAL A 178 -8.82 9.59 -8.20
C VAL A 178 -9.84 8.92 -9.12
N ALA A 179 -9.47 7.77 -9.68
CA ALA A 179 -10.38 6.87 -10.37
C ALA A 179 -10.73 5.69 -9.46
N ALA A 180 -11.84 5.77 -8.75
CA ALA A 180 -12.22 4.89 -7.64
C ALA A 180 -13.64 4.32 -7.81
N ILE A 181 -13.93 3.83 -9.02
CA ILE A 181 -15.20 3.18 -9.34
C ILE A 181 -15.36 1.93 -8.48
N ALA A 182 -16.54 1.75 -7.89
CA ALA A 182 -16.87 0.63 -7.01
C ALA A 182 -15.97 0.49 -5.77
N VAL A 183 -15.34 1.59 -5.33
CA VAL A 183 -14.56 1.60 -4.08
C VAL A 183 -15.45 1.31 -2.86
N ASP A 184 -14.95 0.51 -1.93
CA ASP A 184 -15.60 0.29 -0.65
C ASP A 184 -14.98 1.18 0.44
N LEU A 185 -15.73 2.16 0.92
CA LEU A 185 -15.36 3.09 2.00
C LEU A 185 -16.37 3.01 3.16
N ARG A 186 -17.05 1.87 3.33
CA ARG A 186 -18.03 1.69 4.42
C ARG A 186 -17.39 1.96 5.77
N TRP A 187 -18.08 2.71 6.62
CA TRP A 187 -17.65 3.06 7.98
C TRP A 187 -16.27 3.75 8.08
N ALA A 188 -15.72 4.26 6.97
CA ALA A 188 -14.46 4.97 6.97
C ALA A 188 -14.58 6.34 7.64
N ASN A 189 -13.50 6.81 8.27
CA ASN A 189 -13.39 8.19 8.73
C ASN A 189 -12.70 9.04 7.65
N LEU A 190 -13.49 9.86 6.98
CA LEU A 190 -13.11 10.68 5.83
C LEU A 190 -13.35 12.17 6.12
N ARG A 191 -13.18 12.58 7.39
CA ARG A 191 -13.38 13.96 7.82
C ARG A 191 -12.39 14.88 7.09
N LYS A 192 -12.89 15.96 6.48
CA LYS A 192 -12.08 16.93 5.71
C LYS A 192 -11.27 16.30 4.55
N THR A 193 -11.64 15.11 4.09
CA THR A 193 -10.97 14.47 2.95
C THR A 193 -11.30 15.21 1.66
N ASN A 194 -10.30 15.40 0.81
CA ASN A 194 -10.47 16.04 -0.50
C ASN A 194 -10.76 14.98 -1.58
N PHE A 195 -11.96 15.00 -2.16
CA PHE A 195 -12.41 14.16 -3.27
C PHE A 195 -12.69 14.98 -4.54
N ARG A 196 -12.16 16.20 -4.66
CA ARG A 196 -12.45 17.08 -5.79
C ARG A 196 -12.15 16.41 -7.12
N GLY A 197 -13.12 16.42 -8.03
CA GLY A 197 -12.99 15.82 -9.37
C GLY A 197 -12.79 14.30 -9.38
N ALA A 198 -12.97 13.60 -8.26
CA ALA A 198 -12.84 12.15 -8.21
C ALA A 198 -13.98 11.44 -8.98
N ASP A 199 -13.67 10.32 -9.61
CA ASP A 199 -14.65 9.38 -10.13
C ASP A 199 -14.93 8.29 -9.10
N LEU A 200 -16.08 8.37 -8.44
CA LEU A 200 -16.52 7.52 -7.32
C LEU A 200 -17.81 6.77 -7.66
N ARG A 201 -18.08 6.55 -8.96
CA ARG A 201 -19.28 5.86 -9.41
C ARG A 201 -19.42 4.50 -8.74
N TYR A 202 -20.63 4.18 -8.30
CA TYR A 202 -20.95 2.93 -7.59
C TYR A 202 -20.15 2.71 -6.29
N GLY A 203 -19.48 3.74 -5.76
CA GLY A 203 -18.75 3.66 -4.51
C GLY A 203 -19.67 3.45 -3.31
N ASN A 204 -19.19 2.72 -2.30
CA ASN A 204 -19.95 2.42 -1.10
C ASN A 204 -19.41 3.18 0.11
N PHE A 205 -20.13 4.22 0.52
CA PHE A 205 -19.80 5.10 1.65
C PHE A 205 -20.74 4.87 2.83
N ARG A 206 -21.45 3.73 2.89
CA ARG A 206 -22.44 3.47 3.95
C ARG A 206 -21.80 3.62 5.33
N GLY A 207 -22.39 4.45 6.18
CA GLY A 207 -21.94 4.71 7.54
C GLY A 207 -20.63 5.50 7.65
N ALA A 208 -20.08 6.03 6.55
CA ALA A 208 -18.83 6.79 6.58
C ALA A 208 -19.01 8.16 7.26
N ASN A 209 -17.95 8.64 7.91
CA ASN A 209 -17.90 10.02 8.39
C ASN A 209 -17.29 10.93 7.32
N LEU A 210 -18.12 11.71 6.62
CA LEU A 210 -17.74 12.63 5.56
C LEU A 210 -17.79 14.10 6.00
N THR A 211 -17.80 14.34 7.32
CA THR A 211 -17.90 15.70 7.88
C THR A 211 -16.81 16.60 7.27
N GLN A 212 -17.22 17.74 6.71
CA GLN A 212 -16.34 18.71 6.03
C GLN A 212 -15.54 18.18 4.83
N ALA A 213 -15.87 17.01 4.27
CA ALA A 213 -15.23 16.51 3.05
C ALA A 213 -15.58 17.38 1.82
N ASP A 214 -14.69 17.45 0.84
CA ASP A 214 -14.89 18.21 -0.40
C ASP A 214 -15.03 17.30 -1.62
N PHE A 215 -16.24 17.19 -2.15
CA PHE A 215 -16.57 16.44 -3.39
C PHE A 215 -16.81 17.38 -4.58
N THR A 216 -16.27 18.60 -4.57
CA THR A 216 -16.52 19.55 -5.67
C THR A 216 -16.18 18.94 -7.02
N GLY A 217 -17.15 18.87 -7.93
CA GLY A 217 -16.99 18.31 -9.27
C GLY A 217 -16.78 16.79 -9.33
N ALA A 218 -16.98 16.06 -8.23
CA ALA A 218 -16.84 14.60 -8.20
C ALA A 218 -18.03 13.90 -8.87
N ASN A 219 -17.79 12.72 -9.43
CA ASN A 219 -18.85 11.86 -9.95
C ASN A 219 -19.20 10.79 -8.92
N LEU A 220 -20.36 10.90 -8.27
CA LEU A 220 -20.87 9.91 -7.31
C LEU A 220 -22.04 9.11 -7.89
N LYS A 221 -22.21 9.04 -9.22
CA LYS A 221 -23.36 8.36 -9.80
C LYS A 221 -23.49 6.92 -9.30
N GLY A 222 -24.66 6.56 -8.78
CA GLY A 222 -24.93 5.23 -8.22
C GLY A 222 -24.26 4.93 -6.88
N ALA A 223 -23.63 5.90 -6.22
CA ALA A 223 -22.97 5.69 -4.94
C ALA A 223 -23.97 5.45 -3.80
N ASN A 224 -23.55 4.70 -2.78
CA ASN A 224 -24.34 4.41 -1.58
C ASN A 224 -23.81 5.23 -0.39
N LEU A 225 -24.57 6.24 0.04
CA LEU A 225 -24.29 7.12 1.18
C LEU A 225 -25.15 6.80 2.41
N ARG A 226 -25.81 5.63 2.46
CA ARG A 226 -26.70 5.25 3.58
C ARG A 226 -26.06 5.42 4.95
N GLY A 227 -26.65 6.27 5.79
CA GLY A 227 -26.17 6.52 7.14
C GLY A 227 -24.80 7.21 7.22
N ALA A 228 -24.29 7.77 6.12
CA ALA A 228 -23.08 8.58 6.14
C ALA A 228 -23.36 9.94 6.83
N ASN A 229 -22.38 10.44 7.58
CA ASN A 229 -22.45 11.77 8.18
C ASN A 229 -21.88 12.82 7.21
N LEU A 230 -22.74 13.69 6.70
CA LEU A 230 -22.42 14.68 5.66
C LEU A 230 -22.36 16.13 6.19
N VAL A 231 -22.22 16.33 7.50
CA VAL A 231 -22.21 17.67 8.09
C VAL A 231 -21.07 18.51 7.50
N GLY A 232 -21.43 19.61 6.84
CA GLY A 232 -20.49 20.53 6.21
C GLY A 232 -19.77 19.97 4.96
N THR A 233 -20.20 18.84 4.42
CA THR A 233 -19.66 18.29 3.17
C THR A 233 -19.97 19.22 2.00
N ASN A 234 -18.98 19.50 1.15
CA ASN A 234 -19.16 20.29 -0.06
C ASN A 234 -19.44 19.37 -1.27
N LEU A 235 -20.64 19.46 -1.84
CA LEU A 235 -21.08 18.68 -3.01
C LEU A 235 -21.28 19.55 -4.25
N GLN A 236 -20.70 20.76 -4.29
CA GLN A 236 -20.88 21.66 -5.43
C GLN A 236 -20.44 21.00 -6.75
N ARG A 237 -21.31 21.03 -7.77
CA ARG A 237 -21.06 20.42 -9.09
C ARG A 237 -20.82 18.90 -9.07
N ALA A 238 -21.11 18.21 -7.97
CA ALA A 238 -21.05 16.75 -7.94
C ALA A 238 -22.21 16.14 -8.74
N ASP A 239 -21.95 15.03 -9.45
CA ASP A 239 -23.00 14.20 -10.04
C ASP A 239 -23.54 13.24 -8.97
N LEU A 240 -24.79 13.45 -8.57
CA LEU A 240 -25.48 12.66 -7.53
C LEU A 240 -26.60 11.78 -8.11
N SER A 241 -26.59 11.56 -9.42
CA SER A 241 -27.58 10.69 -10.08
C SER A 241 -27.56 9.29 -9.48
N ASP A 242 -28.72 8.70 -9.22
CA ASP A 242 -28.84 7.33 -8.68
C ASP A 242 -28.16 7.10 -7.31
N VAL A 243 -27.79 8.17 -6.58
CA VAL A 243 -27.23 8.05 -5.23
C VAL A 243 -28.29 7.53 -4.25
N THR A 244 -27.89 6.56 -3.44
CA THR A 244 -28.73 6.04 -2.36
C THR A 244 -28.34 6.70 -1.03
N TRP A 245 -29.30 7.34 -0.35
CA TRP A 245 -29.13 8.03 0.94
C TRP A 245 -29.61 7.20 2.13
#